data_AF-A0A9E4B7U2-F1
#
_entry.id   AF-A0A9E4B7U2-F1
#
_cell.length_a   1.000
_cell.length_b   1.000
_cell.length_c   1.000
_cell.angle_alpha   90.00
_cell.angle_beta   90.00
_cell.angle_gamma   90.00
#
_symmetry.space_group_name_H-M   'P 1'
#
loop_
_entity.id
_entity.type
_entity.pdbx_description
1 polymer ?
#
loop_
_entity_poly.entity_id
_entity_poly.type
_entity_poly.pdbx_seq_one_letter_code
_entity_poly.pdbx_strand_id
1 'polypeptide(L)'
;MSETGIRFMQVMDSGLTREFTGRFLTIKHPDRFAGGIAAADYDDDGDVDLYVVGGRNRPNHLYRNQGDGTFVEVAASVGLDVTHWGSGPVFGDVDGDGDLDLFVGAGDGDPFYLFENRLDAAENPSGVFVDVTAKSGISITAENTVSAAF
;
A
#
# COMPACT_ATOMS: atom_id res chain seq x y z
N MET A 1 -28.00 28.83 21.89
CA MET A 1 -26.63 29.14 21.44
C MET A 1 -26.64 29.03 19.93
N SER A 2 -26.28 30.09 19.21
CA SER A 2 -26.39 30.17 17.75
C SER A 2 -25.23 29.44 17.08
N GLU A 3 -25.53 28.52 16.15
CA GLU A 3 -24.53 27.88 15.29
C GLU A 3 -23.96 28.89 14.30
N THR A 4 -22.66 29.16 14.39
CA THR A 4 -21.89 29.83 13.33
C THR A 4 -21.23 28.76 12.47
N GLY A 5 -21.91 28.29 11.43
CA GLY A 5 -21.30 27.49 10.37
C GLY A 5 -20.71 28.41 9.32
N ILE A 6 -19.40 28.37 9.09
CA ILE A 6 -18.79 29.05 7.94
C ILE A 6 -19.05 28.18 6.70
N ARG A 7 -19.56 28.80 5.63
CA ARG A 7 -19.72 28.17 4.32
C ARG A 7 -18.56 28.58 3.42
N PHE A 8 -17.89 27.59 2.83
CA PHE A 8 -17.01 27.82 1.68
C PHE A 8 -17.70 27.29 0.43
N MET A 9 -17.70 28.09 -0.61
CA MET A 9 -18.24 27.73 -1.92
C MET A 9 -17.09 27.84 -2.91
N GLN A 10 -16.56 26.71 -3.35
CA GLN A 10 -15.67 26.68 -4.50
C GLN A 10 -16.53 26.64 -5.76
N VAL A 11 -16.52 27.73 -6.51
CA VAL A 11 -17.18 27.79 -7.83
C VAL A 11 -16.15 27.34 -8.86
N MET A 12 -16.43 26.25 -9.55
CA MET A 12 -15.67 25.86 -10.75
C MET A 12 -16.41 26.37 -11.99
N ASP A 13 -15.68 26.79 -13.02
CA ASP A 13 -16.23 27.30 -14.29
C ASP A 13 -17.05 26.26 -15.09
N SER A 14 -17.16 25.03 -14.58
CA SER A 14 -17.88 23.90 -15.19
C SER A 14 -19.36 23.80 -14.81
N GLY A 15 -19.85 24.62 -13.87
CA GLY A 15 -21.28 24.66 -13.50
C GLY A 15 -21.82 23.45 -12.71
N LEU A 16 -20.93 22.56 -12.24
CA LEU A 16 -21.28 21.44 -11.36
C LEU A 16 -21.12 21.83 -9.89
N THR A 17 -22.22 21.83 -9.14
CA THR A 17 -22.20 22.05 -7.68
C THR A 17 -22.36 20.71 -6.96
N ARG A 18 -21.44 20.39 -6.04
CA ARG A 18 -21.61 19.28 -5.08
C ARG A 18 -21.52 19.82 -3.66
N GLU A 19 -22.63 19.75 -2.92
CA GLU A 19 -22.61 20.08 -1.49
C GLU A 19 -21.94 18.94 -0.72
N PHE A 20 -20.97 19.28 0.13
CA PHE A 20 -20.43 18.36 1.13
C PHE A 20 -20.82 18.87 2.52
N THR A 21 -21.52 18.05 3.29
CA THR A 21 -21.68 18.26 4.74
C THR A 21 -20.63 17.41 5.45
N GLY A 22 -19.52 18.02 5.87
CA GLY A 22 -18.51 17.36 6.69
C GLY A 22 -18.89 17.41 8.16
N ARG A 23 -18.80 16.28 8.87
CA ARG A 23 -18.79 16.24 10.34
C ARG A 23 -17.34 16.14 10.80
N PHE A 24 -16.83 17.17 11.46
CA PHE A 24 -15.55 17.05 12.15
C PHE A 24 -15.75 16.18 13.39
N LEU A 25 -15.32 14.92 13.30
CA LEU A 25 -15.12 14.08 14.48
C LEU A 25 -13.71 14.35 14.98
N THR A 26 -13.56 14.78 16.23
CA THR A 26 -12.25 14.74 16.91
C THR A 26 -11.93 13.28 17.21
N ILE A 27 -11.37 12.57 16.23
CA ILE A 27 -10.85 11.22 16.45
C ILE A 27 -9.46 11.40 17.07
N LYS A 28 -9.31 11.04 18.34
CA LYS A 28 -8.08 11.21 19.13
C LYS A 28 -6.95 10.23 18.76
N HIS A 29 -6.97 9.64 17.58
CA HIS A 29 -6.10 8.54 17.18
C HIS A 29 -5.90 8.50 15.65
N PRO A 30 -4.77 8.98 15.11
CA PRO A 30 -4.39 8.81 13.70
C PRO A 30 -3.95 7.38 13.36
N ASP A 31 -4.12 6.42 14.28
CA ASP A 31 -3.76 5.00 14.21
C ASP A 31 -4.39 4.23 13.02
N ARG A 32 -5.10 4.91 12.12
CA ARG A 32 -5.87 4.35 11.01
C ARG A 32 -5.52 4.97 9.65
N PHE A 33 -4.36 5.60 9.51
CA PHE A 33 -3.83 5.85 8.17
C PHE A 33 -3.34 4.52 7.59
N ALA A 34 -4.16 3.87 6.78
CA ALA A 34 -3.66 2.90 5.81
C ALA A 34 -2.88 3.69 4.76
N GLY A 35 -1.56 3.49 4.70
CA GLY A 35 -0.65 4.35 3.95
C GLY A 35 -0.65 4.16 2.44
N GLY A 36 -1.46 3.23 1.91
CA GLY A 36 -1.62 3.02 0.47
C GLY A 36 -2.10 1.60 0.13
N ILE A 37 -2.42 1.42 -1.15
CA ILE A 37 -2.77 0.15 -1.80
C ILE A 37 -1.97 0.07 -3.11
N ALA A 38 -1.51 -1.12 -3.49
CA ALA A 38 -0.95 -1.39 -4.80
C ALA A 38 -1.69 -2.57 -5.43
N ALA A 39 -1.89 -2.51 -6.74
CA ALA A 39 -2.56 -3.55 -7.49
C ALA A 39 -1.62 -4.08 -8.59
N ALA A 40 -1.45 -5.39 -8.63
CA ALA A 40 -0.60 -6.08 -9.59
C ALA A 40 -0.97 -7.57 -9.60
N ASP A 41 -0.72 -8.24 -10.72
CA ASP A 41 -0.70 -9.69 -10.81
C ASP A 41 0.67 -10.15 -10.28
N TYR A 42 0.77 -10.48 -9.00
CA TYR A 42 2.07 -10.74 -8.36
C TYR A 42 2.54 -12.18 -8.54
N ASP A 43 1.65 -13.11 -8.88
CA ASP A 43 1.96 -14.52 -9.11
C ASP A 43 1.83 -15.00 -10.58
N ASP A 44 1.70 -14.06 -11.53
CA ASP A 44 1.65 -14.28 -12.98
C ASP A 44 0.54 -15.25 -13.40
N ASP A 45 -0.60 -15.19 -12.70
CA ASP A 45 -1.76 -16.04 -12.96
C ASP A 45 -2.80 -15.39 -13.88
N GLY A 46 -2.60 -14.11 -14.21
CA GLY A 46 -3.42 -13.30 -15.08
C GLY A 46 -4.51 -12.50 -14.36
N ASP A 47 -4.66 -12.66 -13.04
CA ASP A 47 -5.62 -11.95 -12.23
C ASP A 47 -4.95 -10.88 -11.35
N VAL A 48 -5.55 -9.69 -11.26
CA VAL A 48 -4.97 -8.59 -10.47
C VAL A 48 -5.22 -8.80 -8.98
N ASP A 49 -4.15 -8.80 -8.19
CA ASP A 49 -4.12 -8.89 -6.74
C ASP A 49 -4.00 -7.52 -6.06
N LEU A 50 -4.16 -7.48 -4.74
CA LEU A 50 -4.14 -6.25 -3.96
C LEU A 50 -3.24 -6.33 -2.74
N TYR A 51 -2.17 -5.53 -2.72
CA TYR A 51 -1.37 -5.28 -1.53
C TYR A 51 -1.90 -4.07 -0.75
N VAL A 52 -2.15 -4.22 0.53
CA VAL A 52 -2.74 -3.19 1.40
C VAL A 52 -1.86 -2.96 2.62
N VAL A 53 -1.43 -1.72 2.82
CA VAL A 53 -0.70 -1.33 4.03
C VAL A 53 -1.64 -1.32 5.23
N GLY A 54 -1.30 -2.07 6.28
CA GLY A 54 -2.14 -2.22 7.48
C GLY A 54 -2.20 -0.97 8.36
N GLY A 55 -1.18 -0.11 8.25
CA GLY A 55 -1.02 1.08 9.06
C GLY A 55 -0.29 0.80 10.38
N ARG A 56 -0.14 1.84 11.20
CA ARG A 56 0.71 1.80 12.40
C ARG A 56 0.34 0.65 13.34
N ASN A 57 1.31 -0.21 13.67
CA ASN A 57 1.15 -1.38 14.55
C ASN A 57 0.14 -2.42 14.03
N ARG A 58 -0.04 -2.53 12.71
CA ARG A 58 -0.80 -3.59 12.06
C ARG A 58 0.05 -4.22 10.94
N PRO A 59 -0.08 -5.53 10.69
CA PRO A 59 0.59 -6.16 9.57
C PRO A 59 0.02 -5.64 8.26
N ASN A 60 0.85 -5.59 7.22
CA ASN A 60 0.37 -5.41 5.85
C ASN A 60 -0.33 -6.69 5.37
N HIS A 61 -1.12 -6.54 4.31
CA HIS A 61 -1.95 -7.60 3.75
C HIS A 61 -1.71 -7.73 2.25
N LEU A 62 -1.81 -8.96 1.76
CA LEU A 62 -1.81 -9.28 0.33
C LEU A 62 -3.04 -10.14 0.07
N TYR A 63 -3.94 -9.63 -0.75
CA TYR A 63 -5.16 -10.29 -1.14
C TYR A 63 -4.98 -10.82 -2.56
N ARG A 64 -4.76 -12.13 -2.68
CA ARG A 64 -4.71 -12.80 -3.98
C ARG A 64 -6.11 -12.98 -4.54
N ASN A 65 -6.31 -12.61 -5.80
CA ASN A 65 -7.55 -12.79 -6.54
C ASN A 65 -7.72 -14.26 -6.95
N GLN A 66 -8.95 -14.77 -6.88
CA GLN A 66 -9.25 -16.17 -7.25
C GLN A 66 -9.86 -16.30 -8.66
N GLY A 67 -9.85 -15.24 -9.46
CA GLY A 67 -10.40 -15.17 -10.82
C GLY A 67 -11.93 -15.09 -10.90
N ASP A 68 -12.62 -15.17 -9.77
CA ASP A 68 -14.09 -15.07 -9.67
C ASP A 68 -14.56 -13.77 -8.98
N GLY A 69 -13.64 -12.82 -8.80
CA GLY A 69 -13.87 -11.56 -8.08
C GLY A 69 -13.87 -11.70 -6.56
N THR A 70 -13.48 -12.86 -6.03
CA THR A 70 -13.19 -13.08 -4.62
C THR A 70 -11.68 -13.10 -4.35
N PHE A 71 -11.31 -12.88 -3.10
CA PHE A 71 -9.91 -12.74 -2.69
C PHE A 71 -9.60 -13.60 -1.46
N VAL A 72 -8.34 -14.05 -1.36
CA VAL A 72 -7.78 -14.74 -0.20
C VAL A 72 -6.57 -13.97 0.34
N GLU A 73 -6.49 -13.80 1.66
CA GLU A 73 -5.36 -13.12 2.31
C GLU A 73 -4.18 -14.10 2.45
N VAL A 74 -3.00 -13.70 1.96
CA VAL A 74 -1.81 -14.57 1.82
C VAL A 74 -0.51 -13.91 2.26
N ALA A 75 -0.51 -12.71 2.86
CA ALA A 75 0.72 -11.98 3.15
C ALA A 75 1.71 -12.78 4.01
N ALA A 76 1.22 -13.41 5.08
CA ALA A 76 2.07 -14.16 5.99
C ALA A 76 2.70 -15.39 5.32
N SER A 77 2.02 -16.04 4.38
CA SER A 77 2.56 -17.20 3.67
C SER A 77 3.67 -16.84 2.67
N VAL A 78 3.68 -15.61 2.17
CA VAL A 78 4.67 -15.17 1.17
C VAL A 78 5.71 -14.19 1.74
N GLY A 79 5.65 -13.86 3.04
CA GLY A 79 6.65 -13.01 3.71
C GLY A 79 6.36 -11.50 3.69
N LEU A 80 5.11 -11.11 3.47
CA LEU A 80 4.69 -9.71 3.31
C LEU A 80 3.86 -9.14 4.47
N ASP A 81 3.68 -9.87 5.58
CA ASP A 81 2.90 -9.46 6.74
C ASP A 81 3.66 -8.52 7.71
N VAL A 82 4.62 -7.75 7.18
CA VAL A 82 5.43 -6.82 7.97
C VAL A 82 4.55 -5.79 8.66
N THR A 83 4.87 -5.52 9.93
CA THR A 83 4.19 -4.50 10.74
C THR A 83 5.06 -3.27 10.84
N HIS A 84 4.64 -2.19 10.20
CA HIS A 84 5.33 -0.89 10.21
C HIS A 84 4.34 0.23 9.85
N TRP A 85 4.74 1.49 10.02
CA TRP A 85 4.01 2.63 9.51
C TRP A 85 4.30 2.86 8.02
N GLY A 86 3.89 1.89 7.21
CA GLY A 86 4.11 1.87 5.77
C GLY A 86 3.36 2.95 5.00
N SER A 87 3.81 3.23 3.78
CA SER A 87 3.15 4.14 2.85
C SER A 87 3.59 3.91 1.40
N GLY A 88 2.73 4.27 0.45
CA GLY A 88 3.05 4.27 -0.98
C GLY A 88 3.65 2.97 -1.51
N PRO A 89 2.99 1.81 -1.30
CA PRO A 89 3.45 0.56 -1.90
C PRO A 89 3.42 0.67 -3.43
N VAL A 90 4.41 0.09 -4.11
CA VAL A 90 4.50 0.05 -5.57
C VAL A 90 5.14 -1.25 -6.04
N PHE A 91 4.53 -1.87 -7.04
CA PHE A 91 5.08 -3.03 -7.72
C PHE A 91 5.94 -2.62 -8.91
N GLY A 92 6.99 -3.38 -9.17
CA GLY A 92 7.81 -3.26 -10.38
C GLY A 92 8.92 -4.30 -10.39
N ASP A 93 9.27 -4.78 -11.56
CA ASP A 93 10.40 -5.70 -11.78
C ASP A 93 11.72 -4.91 -11.66
N VAL A 94 12.40 -4.99 -10.51
CA VAL A 94 13.58 -4.16 -10.22
C VAL A 94 14.89 -4.82 -10.62
N ASP A 95 14.93 -6.14 -10.74
CA ASP A 95 16.13 -6.90 -11.09
C ASP A 95 16.12 -7.44 -12.54
N GLY A 96 14.98 -7.36 -13.22
CA GLY A 96 14.80 -7.72 -14.63
C GLY A 96 14.55 -9.21 -14.87
N ASP A 97 14.14 -9.96 -13.84
CA ASP A 97 13.86 -11.39 -13.96
C ASP A 97 12.43 -11.72 -14.45
N GLY A 98 11.57 -10.71 -14.47
CA GLY A 98 10.20 -10.78 -14.95
C GLY A 98 9.15 -10.91 -13.83
N ASP A 99 9.58 -11.11 -12.58
CA ASP A 99 8.71 -11.16 -11.42
C ASP A 99 8.49 -9.74 -10.86
N LEU A 100 7.26 -9.43 -10.42
CA LEU A 100 6.99 -8.11 -9.85
C LEU A 100 7.46 -8.04 -8.39
N ASP A 101 8.46 -7.20 -8.14
CA ASP A 101 8.95 -6.86 -6.80
C ASP A 101 8.10 -5.78 -6.14
N LEU A 102 8.22 -5.64 -4.82
CA LEU A 102 7.43 -4.68 -4.04
C LEU A 102 8.32 -3.73 -3.25
N PHE A 103 8.20 -2.43 -3.52
CA PHE A 103 8.73 -1.39 -2.65
C PHE A 103 7.62 -0.83 -1.75
N VAL A 104 7.90 -0.64 -0.46
CA VAL A 104 6.99 -0.01 0.50
C VAL A 104 7.75 1.05 1.30
N GLY A 105 7.36 2.31 1.14
CA GLY A 105 7.88 3.40 1.95
C GLY A 105 7.40 3.33 3.41
N ALA A 106 7.93 4.20 4.27
CA ALA A 106 7.50 4.32 5.66
C ALA A 106 7.60 5.76 6.18
N GLY A 107 6.97 6.01 7.33
CA GLY A 107 7.08 7.27 8.07
C GLY A 107 7.57 7.08 9.51
N ASP A 108 7.89 8.19 10.17
CA ASP A 108 8.21 8.27 11.62
C ASP A 108 9.42 7.43 12.03
N GLY A 109 10.37 7.25 11.11
CA GLY A 109 11.60 6.47 11.33
C GLY A 109 11.44 4.95 11.24
N ASP A 110 10.25 4.44 10.88
CA ASP A 110 10.07 3.02 10.58
C ASP A 110 10.81 2.62 9.29
N PRO A 111 11.20 1.34 9.15
CA PRO A 111 11.89 0.88 7.95
C PRO A 111 10.98 0.94 6.73
N PHE A 112 11.53 1.42 5.62
CA PHE A 112 11.02 1.11 4.29
C PHE A 112 11.51 -0.27 3.88
N TYR A 113 10.83 -0.89 2.91
CA TYR A 113 11.21 -2.20 2.40
C TYR A 113 11.30 -2.20 0.88
N LEU A 114 12.27 -2.95 0.37
CA LEU A 114 12.25 -3.51 -0.98
C LEU A 114 12.24 -5.03 -0.85
N PHE A 115 11.17 -5.65 -1.34
CA PHE A 115 10.99 -7.09 -1.37
C PHE A 115 11.17 -7.59 -2.79
N GLU A 116 12.12 -8.51 -2.98
CA GLU A 116 12.31 -9.26 -4.22
C GLU A 116 11.31 -10.42 -4.23
N ASN A 117 10.44 -10.47 -5.24
CA ASN A 117 9.58 -11.62 -5.47
C ASN A 117 10.39 -12.70 -6.17
N ARG A 118 10.17 -13.96 -5.82
CA ARG A 118 10.85 -15.09 -6.44
C ARG A 118 9.84 -16.15 -6.80
N LEU A 119 9.32 -16.08 -8.01
CA LEU A 119 8.45 -17.10 -8.58
C LEU A 119 9.30 -18.28 -9.05
N ASP A 120 8.82 -19.47 -8.71
CA ASP A 120 9.35 -20.70 -9.28
C ASP A 120 8.17 -21.61 -9.57
N ALA A 121 7.88 -21.86 -10.85
CA ALA A 121 6.73 -22.67 -11.25
C ALA A 121 6.75 -24.11 -10.68
N ALA A 122 7.92 -24.62 -10.28
CA ALA A 122 8.07 -25.96 -9.72
C ALA A 122 8.05 -25.97 -8.18
N GLU A 123 8.65 -24.97 -7.52
CA GLU A 123 8.78 -24.93 -6.06
C GLU A 123 7.85 -23.92 -5.38
N ASN A 124 7.73 -22.71 -5.92
CA ASN A 124 6.96 -21.59 -5.36
C ASN A 124 6.10 -20.90 -6.44
N PRO A 125 5.04 -21.56 -6.94
CA PRO A 125 4.23 -21.04 -8.03
C PRO A 125 3.38 -19.82 -7.64
N SER A 126 3.33 -19.48 -6.35
CA SER A 126 2.67 -18.26 -5.84
C SER A 126 3.68 -17.24 -5.30
N GLY A 127 4.96 -17.40 -5.64
CA GLY A 127 6.02 -16.48 -5.23
C GLY A 127 6.39 -16.57 -3.75
N VAL A 128 7.57 -16.03 -3.44
CA VAL A 128 8.03 -15.75 -2.07
C VAL A 128 8.74 -14.41 -2.11
N PHE A 129 8.34 -13.51 -1.22
CA PHE A 129 8.97 -12.20 -1.09
C PHE A 129 10.12 -12.26 -0.09
N VAL A 130 11.28 -11.77 -0.51
CA VAL A 130 12.49 -11.70 0.29
C VAL A 130 12.88 -10.25 0.49
N ASP A 131 13.03 -9.83 1.75
CA ASP A 131 13.53 -8.51 2.07
C ASP A 131 14.98 -8.35 1.58
N VAL A 132 15.16 -7.54 0.54
CA VAL A 132 16.46 -7.21 -0.05
C VAL A 132 16.88 -5.77 0.25
N THR A 133 16.17 -5.07 1.15
CA THR A 133 16.38 -3.65 1.47
C THR A 133 17.85 -3.34 1.72
N ALA A 134 18.50 -4.09 2.62
CA ALA A 134 19.90 -3.87 2.95
C ALA A 134 20.86 -4.17 1.78
N LYS A 135 20.57 -5.19 0.96
CA LYS A 135 21.41 -5.61 -0.18
C LYS A 135 21.25 -4.67 -1.38
N SER A 136 20.08 -4.05 -1.53
CA SER A 136 19.77 -3.13 -2.63
C SER A 136 20.69 -1.90 -2.69
N GLY A 137 21.31 -1.53 -1.57
CA GLY A 137 22.12 -0.32 -1.46
C GLY A 137 21.29 0.98 -1.43
N ILE A 138 19.96 0.90 -1.44
CA ILE A 138 19.09 2.06 -1.26
C ILE A 138 19.32 2.63 0.13
N SER A 139 19.67 3.91 0.18
CA SER A 139 19.84 4.67 1.41
C SER A 139 18.94 5.89 1.37
N ILE A 140 17.92 5.88 2.23
CA ILE A 140 16.97 6.98 2.36
C ILE A 140 17.35 7.77 3.62
N THR A 141 17.73 9.02 3.43
CA THR A 141 18.14 9.91 4.52
C THR A 141 17.00 10.81 5.02
N ALA A 142 15.84 10.76 4.37
CA ALA A 142 14.65 11.48 4.79
C ALA A 142 13.90 10.68 5.87
N GLU A 143 13.37 11.36 6.89
CA GLU A 143 12.62 10.72 7.98
C GLU A 143 11.30 10.08 7.52
N ASN A 144 10.81 10.47 6.34
CA ASN A 144 9.53 10.02 5.80
C ASN A 144 9.62 9.82 4.29
N THR A 145 9.08 8.72 3.79
CA THR A 145 8.87 8.44 2.37
C THR A 145 7.39 8.24 2.09
N VAL A 146 6.56 9.15 2.61
CA VAL A 146 5.11 9.11 2.39
C VAL A 146 4.82 9.59 0.98
N SER A 147 4.34 8.69 0.13
CA SER A 147 3.97 8.98 -1.24
C SER A 147 2.60 8.37 -1.59
N ALA A 148 1.97 8.92 -2.62
CA ALA A 148 1.00 8.19 -3.41
C ALA A 148 1.76 7.62 -4.62
N ALA A 149 1.75 6.31 -4.76
CA ALA A 149 2.19 5.63 -5.98
C ALA A 149 0.96 5.39 -6.88
N PHE A 150 1.16 5.35 -8.19
CA PHE A 150 0.14 5.11 -9.21
C PHE A 150 0.44 3.83 -9.98
#